data_AF-A0A7S1TWE4-F1
#
_entry.id   AF-A0A7S1TWE4-F1
#
_cell.length_a   1.000
_cell.length_b   1.000
_cell.length_c   1.000
_cell.angle_alpha   90.00
_cell.angle_beta   90.00
_cell.angle_gamma   90.00
#
_symmetry.space_group_name_H-M   'P 1'
#
loop_
_entity.id
_entity.type
_entity.pdbx_description
1 polymer ?
#
loop_
_entity_poly.entity_id
_entity_poly.type
_entity_poly.pdbx_seq_one_letter_code
_entity_poly.pdbx_strand_id
1 'polypeptide(L)'
;AAPRRRAARGLAAVARDVPEVDISALRSPDATAAERLTVGRQIDAAFRSAGFMYVSGHGVDPALTHGVRNAAAAFFDLPQAEKDKILLTPETACRGYQPLRMNVTQGVADKHEGIDFYRDVRDDAVIEVDGVKVSSRTKRIAGPVPGV
;
A
#
# COMPACT_ATOMS: atom_id res chain seq x y z
N ALA A 1 -43.97 -0.20 29.44
CA ALA A 1 -43.64 -0.60 28.05
C ALA A 1 -42.19 -1.07 28.01
N ALA A 2 -41.93 -2.32 27.63
CA ALA A 2 -40.59 -2.89 27.56
C ALA A 2 -39.85 -2.43 26.29
N PRO A 3 -38.53 -2.16 26.33
CA PRO A 3 -37.80 -1.74 25.16
C PRO A 3 -37.62 -2.93 24.20
N ARG A 4 -38.11 -2.77 22.97
CA ARG A 4 -37.88 -3.72 21.88
C ARG A 4 -36.39 -3.73 21.53
N ARG A 5 -35.69 -4.82 21.91
CA ARG A 5 -34.34 -5.12 21.40
C ARG A 5 -34.39 -5.20 19.88
N ARG A 6 -33.74 -4.26 19.20
CA ARG A 6 -33.45 -4.38 17.77
C ARG A 6 -32.40 -5.47 17.63
N ALA A 7 -32.79 -6.63 17.10
CA ALA A 7 -31.84 -7.68 16.76
C ALA A 7 -30.83 -7.11 15.75
N ALA A 8 -29.57 -7.00 16.16
CA ALA A 8 -28.48 -6.82 15.24
C ALA A 8 -28.45 -8.08 14.37
N ARG A 9 -28.94 -7.96 13.13
CA ARG A 9 -28.78 -8.97 12.11
C ARG A 9 -27.29 -8.95 11.76
N GLY A 10 -26.49 -9.68 12.54
CA GLY A 10 -25.09 -9.88 12.24
C GLY A 10 -24.99 -10.40 10.82
N LEU A 11 -24.18 -9.76 9.98
CA LEU A 11 -23.69 -10.43 8.79
C LEU A 11 -23.10 -11.74 9.29
N ALA A 12 -23.71 -12.86 8.94
CA ALA A 12 -23.02 -14.13 9.01
C ALA A 12 -21.78 -13.95 8.14
N ALA A 13 -20.62 -13.80 8.77
CA ALA A 13 -19.35 -13.88 8.09
C ALA A 13 -19.29 -15.30 7.54
N VAL A 14 -19.63 -15.46 6.26
CA VAL A 14 -19.17 -16.62 5.52
C VAL A 14 -17.65 -16.48 5.58
N ALA A 15 -16.99 -17.34 6.36
CA ALA A 15 -15.55 -17.48 6.29
C ALA A 15 -15.25 -17.92 4.86
N ARG A 16 -14.99 -16.95 3.99
CA ARG A 16 -14.40 -17.21 2.69
C ARG A 16 -12.93 -17.40 2.99
N ASP A 17 -12.44 -18.61 2.78
CA ASP A 17 -11.00 -18.83 2.72
C ASP A 17 -10.44 -17.79 1.74
N VAL A 18 -9.49 -16.99 2.24
CA VAL A 18 -8.86 -15.97 1.43
C VAL A 18 -8.03 -16.70 0.37
N PRO A 19 -8.27 -16.47 -0.92
CA PRO A 19 -7.54 -17.17 -1.96
C PRO A 19 -6.03 -16.93 -1.81
N GLU A 20 -5.22 -17.98 -1.88
CA GLU A 20 -3.78 -17.88 -2.03
C GLU A 20 -3.40 -18.17 -3.48
N VAL A 21 -2.53 -17.34 -4.06
CA VAL A 21 -2.04 -17.52 -5.43
C VAL A 21 -0.51 -17.56 -5.44
N ASP A 22 0.05 -18.67 -5.92
CA ASP A 22 1.47 -18.80 -6.21
C ASP A 22 1.80 -18.10 -7.54
N ILE A 23 2.65 -17.07 -7.48
CA ILE A 23 3.05 -16.29 -8.65
C ILE A 23 4.42 -16.68 -9.23
N SER A 24 4.99 -17.81 -8.83
CA SER A 24 6.32 -18.26 -9.28
C SER A 24 6.44 -18.31 -10.80
N ALA A 25 5.40 -18.79 -11.50
CA ALA A 25 5.38 -18.85 -12.97
C ALA A 25 5.43 -17.47 -13.65
N LEU A 26 5.00 -16.39 -12.98
CA LEU A 26 5.11 -15.04 -13.53
C LEU A 26 6.56 -14.52 -13.50
N ARG A 27 7.40 -15.08 -12.62
CA ARG A 27 8.79 -14.66 -12.43
C ARG A 27 9.81 -15.59 -13.09
N SER A 28 9.47 -16.86 -13.27
CA SER A 28 10.35 -17.83 -13.93
C SER A 28 10.53 -17.47 -15.41
N PRO A 29 11.75 -17.38 -15.96
CA PRO A 29 11.96 -17.20 -17.40
C PRO A 29 11.52 -18.43 -18.21
N ASP A 30 11.54 -19.61 -17.59
CA ASP A 30 11.22 -20.89 -18.25
C ASP A 30 9.72 -21.21 -18.27
N ALA A 31 8.89 -20.42 -17.59
CA ALA A 31 7.45 -20.62 -17.57
C ALA A 31 6.82 -20.32 -18.93
N THR A 32 6.05 -21.29 -19.42
CA THR A 32 5.27 -21.22 -20.64
C THR A 32 4.19 -20.15 -20.56
N ALA A 33 3.70 -19.69 -21.72
CA ALA A 33 2.57 -18.77 -21.78
C ALA A 33 1.30 -19.34 -21.11
N ALA A 34 1.10 -20.66 -21.19
CA ALA A 34 -0.06 -21.33 -20.59
C ALA A 34 0.01 -21.33 -19.05
N GLU A 35 1.19 -21.53 -18.45
CA GLU A 35 1.38 -21.45 -17.00
C GLU A 35 1.16 -20.02 -16.49
N ARG A 36 1.70 -19.01 -17.18
CA ARG A 36 1.45 -17.60 -16.85
C ARG A 36 -0.03 -17.23 -16.95
N LEU A 37 -0.71 -17.71 -18.00
CA LEU A 37 -2.15 -17.50 -18.18
C LEU A 37 -2.95 -18.17 -17.05
N THR A 38 -2.52 -19.33 -16.58
CA THR A 38 -3.16 -20.03 -15.45
C THR A 38 -3.08 -19.20 -14.19
N VAL A 39 -1.89 -18.67 -13.84
CA VAL A 39 -1.75 -17.74 -12.70
C VAL A 39 -2.59 -16.48 -12.91
N GLY A 40 -2.59 -15.91 -14.11
CA GLY A 40 -3.44 -14.75 -14.44
C GLY A 40 -4.94 -15.00 -14.20
N ARG A 41 -5.44 -16.18 -14.54
CA ARG A 41 -6.83 -16.60 -14.28
C ARG A 41 -7.11 -16.78 -12.79
N GLN A 42 -6.15 -17.30 -12.02
CA GLN A 42 -6.28 -17.42 -10.56
C GLN A 42 -6.35 -16.05 -9.88
N ILE A 43 -5.51 -15.10 -10.32
CA ILE A 43 -5.53 -13.70 -9.85
C ILE A 43 -6.89 -13.07 -10.15
N ASP A 44 -7.37 -13.17 -11.40
CA ASP A 44 -8.69 -12.64 -11.80
C ASP A 44 -9.82 -13.24 -10.95
N ALA A 45 -9.83 -14.56 -10.75
CA ALA A 45 -10.84 -15.23 -9.94
C ALA A 45 -10.80 -14.79 -8.46
N ALA A 46 -9.61 -14.62 -7.88
CA ALA A 46 -9.45 -14.17 -6.50
C ALA A 46 -9.99 -12.74 -6.30
N PHE A 47 -9.67 -11.82 -7.21
CA PHE A 47 -10.19 -10.44 -7.15
C PHE A 47 -11.69 -10.35 -7.42
N ARG A 48 -12.24 -11.18 -8.31
CA ARG A 48 -13.70 -11.20 -8.55
C ARG A 48 -14.50 -11.80 -7.39
N SER A 49 -13.91 -12.72 -6.63
CA SER A 49 -14.61 -13.45 -5.57
C SER A 49 -14.46 -12.83 -4.18
N ALA A 50 -13.23 -12.48 -3.80
CA ALA A 50 -12.88 -11.95 -2.48
C ALA A 50 -12.47 -10.47 -2.52
N GLY A 51 -11.93 -9.99 -3.65
CA GLY A 51 -11.39 -8.63 -3.77
C GLY A 51 -9.96 -8.48 -3.22
N PHE A 52 -9.40 -9.55 -2.67
CA PHE A 52 -8.02 -9.63 -2.16
C PHE A 52 -7.54 -11.09 -2.17
N MET A 53 -6.22 -11.29 -2.05
CA MET A 53 -5.59 -12.61 -2.07
C MET A 53 -4.29 -12.61 -1.25
N TYR A 54 -3.90 -13.76 -0.73
CA TYR A 54 -2.52 -14.01 -0.32
C TYR A 54 -1.66 -14.33 -1.55
N VAL A 55 -0.39 -13.95 -1.50
CA VAL A 55 0.58 -14.20 -2.57
C VAL A 55 1.71 -15.07 -2.02
N SER A 56 2.02 -16.15 -2.71
CA SER A 56 3.23 -16.96 -2.49
C SER A 56 4.06 -17.01 -3.78
N GLY A 57 5.28 -17.56 -3.73
CA GLY A 57 6.16 -17.60 -4.91
C GLY A 57 6.72 -16.25 -5.38
N HIS A 58 6.48 -15.17 -4.62
CA HIS A 58 6.95 -13.82 -4.94
C HIS A 58 8.48 -13.66 -4.88
N GLY A 59 9.17 -14.58 -4.18
CA GLY A 59 10.64 -14.63 -4.06
C GLY A 59 11.27 -13.41 -3.40
N VAL A 60 10.53 -12.76 -2.50
CA VAL A 60 11.11 -11.80 -1.58
C VAL A 60 11.76 -12.60 -0.46
N ASP A 61 13.02 -12.29 -0.17
CA ASP A 61 13.77 -12.95 0.89
C ASP A 61 13.07 -12.77 2.25
N PRO A 62 12.73 -13.86 2.98
CA PRO A 62 12.17 -13.77 4.32
C PRO A 62 13.02 -12.94 5.29
N ALA A 63 14.35 -12.93 5.14
CA ALA A 63 15.24 -12.11 5.96
C ALA A 63 15.00 -10.61 5.75
N LEU A 64 14.67 -10.18 4.51
CA LEU A 64 14.32 -8.80 4.23
C LEU A 64 13.02 -8.41 4.93
N THR A 65 11.98 -9.26 4.86
CA THR A 65 10.71 -9.00 5.54
C THR A 65 10.89 -8.91 7.06
N HIS A 66 11.71 -9.78 7.65
CA HIS A 66 12.05 -9.70 9.08
C HIS A 66 12.82 -8.41 9.40
N GLY A 67 13.80 -8.04 8.57
CA GLY A 67 14.57 -6.81 8.75
C GLY A 67 13.67 -5.56 8.75
N VAL A 68 12.74 -5.45 7.79
CA VAL A 68 11.78 -4.33 7.73
C VAL A 68 10.90 -4.27 8.97
N ARG A 69 10.37 -5.41 9.44
CA ARG A 69 9.55 -5.46 10.66
C ARG A 69 10.33 -5.02 11.90
N ASN A 70 11.57 -5.49 12.03
CA ASN A 70 12.43 -5.12 13.15
C ASN A 70 12.79 -3.63 13.13
N ALA A 71 13.13 -3.09 11.96
CA ALA A 71 13.42 -1.67 11.78
C ALA A 71 12.19 -0.79 12.09
N ALA A 72 11.01 -1.19 11.64
CA ALA A 72 9.76 -0.50 11.95
C ALA A 72 9.48 -0.51 13.47
N ALA A 73 9.58 -1.68 14.11
CA ALA A 73 9.38 -1.80 15.56
C ALA A 73 10.35 -0.91 16.34
N ALA A 74 11.64 -0.94 15.99
CA ALA A 74 12.65 -0.11 16.61
C ALA A 74 12.39 1.40 16.42
N PHE A 75 11.96 1.82 15.22
CA PHE A 75 11.62 3.21 14.95
C PHE A 75 10.42 3.68 15.77
N PHE A 76 9.34 2.91 15.83
CA PHE A 76 8.12 3.34 16.51
C PHE A 76 8.24 3.35 18.04
N ASP A 77 9.20 2.58 18.58
CA ASP A 77 9.60 2.60 20.00
C ASP A 77 10.42 3.84 20.38
N LEU A 78 10.93 4.61 19.40
CA LEU A 78 11.67 5.85 19.69
C LEU A 78 10.79 6.91 20.38
N PRO A 79 11.39 7.79 21.21
CA PRO A 79 10.70 8.96 21.73
C PRO A 79 10.08 9.81 20.62
N GLN A 80 8.94 10.45 20.91
CA GLN A 80 8.18 11.23 19.92
C GLN A 80 9.05 12.27 19.20
N ALA A 81 9.91 12.98 19.94
CA ALA A 81 10.81 13.99 19.39
C ALA A 81 11.80 13.44 18.35
N GLU A 82 12.18 12.17 18.43
CA GLU A 82 13.04 11.52 17.43
C GLU A 82 12.24 11.18 16.17
N LYS A 83 11.01 10.69 16.32
CA LYS A 83 10.11 10.38 15.20
C LYS A 83 9.73 11.65 14.43
N ASP A 84 9.52 12.76 15.14
CA ASP A 84 9.16 14.06 14.56
C ASP A 84 10.27 14.70 13.70
N LYS A 85 11.52 14.23 13.79
CA LYS A 85 12.63 14.73 12.96
C LYS A 85 12.42 14.48 11.46
N ILE A 86 11.62 13.48 11.13
CA ILE A 86 11.26 13.13 9.75
C ILE A 86 9.77 13.34 9.50
N LEU A 87 9.12 14.28 10.20
CA LEU A 87 7.68 14.52 10.09
C LEU A 87 7.26 14.70 8.62
N LEU A 88 6.16 14.03 8.25
CA LEU A 88 5.55 14.18 6.93
C LEU A 88 4.93 15.57 6.82
N THR A 89 5.50 16.39 5.95
CA THR A 89 4.97 17.71 5.60
C THR A 89 4.87 17.88 4.08
N PRO A 90 4.15 18.90 3.57
CA PRO A 90 4.16 19.22 2.15
C PRO A 90 5.58 19.44 1.59
N GLU A 91 6.49 19.99 2.38
CA GLU A 91 7.88 20.27 2.01
C GLU A 91 8.72 18.99 1.85
N THR A 92 8.37 17.92 2.59
CA THR A 92 8.99 16.59 2.43
C THR A 92 8.46 15.81 1.23
N ALA A 93 7.67 16.43 0.36
CA ALA A 93 6.97 15.78 -0.75
C ALA A 93 6.09 14.58 -0.31
N CYS A 94 5.49 14.71 0.89
CA CYS A 94 4.69 13.67 1.55
C CYS A 94 5.50 12.43 1.98
N ARG A 95 6.77 12.58 2.36
CA ARG A 95 7.61 11.49 2.86
C ARG A 95 7.84 11.63 4.35
N GLY A 96 7.97 10.51 5.05
CA GLY A 96 8.35 10.48 6.45
C GLY A 96 7.20 10.16 7.39
N TYR A 97 7.38 10.52 8.66
CA TYR A 97 6.58 10.06 9.79
C TYR A 97 5.20 10.73 9.85
N GLN A 98 4.17 9.90 9.99
CA GLN A 98 2.79 10.28 10.24
C GLN A 98 2.44 10.05 11.71
N PRO A 99 2.20 11.11 12.52
CA PRO A 99 1.75 10.95 13.88
C PRO A 99 0.35 10.33 13.96
N LEU A 100 0.03 9.76 15.13
CA LEU A 100 -1.33 9.31 15.44
C LEU A 100 -2.37 10.39 15.12
N ARG A 101 -3.49 9.98 14.51
CA ARG A 101 -4.62 10.84 14.13
C ARG A 101 -4.33 11.87 13.03
N MET A 102 -3.17 11.80 12.38
CA MET A 102 -2.87 12.65 11.22
C MET A 102 -3.77 12.34 10.03
N ASN A 103 -3.97 11.06 9.73
CA ASN A 103 -4.85 10.62 8.65
C ASN A 103 -6.31 10.67 9.10
N VAL A 104 -7.18 11.19 8.22
CA VAL A 104 -8.63 11.30 8.46
C VAL A 104 -9.37 10.60 7.32
N THR A 105 -9.99 9.47 7.64
CA THR A 105 -10.75 8.66 6.69
C THR A 105 -12.24 8.80 6.99
N GLN A 106 -13.03 9.26 6.00
CA GLN A 106 -14.48 9.48 6.16
C GLN A 106 -14.83 10.38 7.38
N GLY A 107 -13.99 11.39 7.64
CA GLY A 107 -14.17 12.33 8.75
C GLY A 107 -13.76 11.79 10.13
N VAL A 108 -13.23 10.56 10.21
CA VAL A 108 -12.73 9.96 11.45
C VAL A 108 -11.22 9.90 11.40
N ALA A 109 -10.56 10.36 12.47
CA ALA A 109 -9.11 10.27 12.58
C ALA A 109 -8.66 8.82 12.82
N ASP A 110 -7.69 8.38 12.03
CA ASP A 110 -7.16 7.03 12.07
C ASP A 110 -6.30 6.81 13.32
N LYS A 111 -6.33 5.58 13.85
CA LYS A 111 -5.64 5.21 15.10
C LYS A 111 -4.34 4.44 14.82
N HIS A 112 -3.58 4.91 13.85
CA HIS A 112 -2.24 4.39 13.55
C HIS A 112 -1.26 5.56 13.42
N GLU A 113 0.00 5.29 13.73
CA GLU A 113 1.14 6.06 13.23
C GLU A 113 1.68 5.36 11.96
N GLY A 114 2.52 6.03 11.19
CA GLY A 114 3.01 5.51 9.92
C GLY A 114 4.31 6.16 9.47
N ILE A 115 4.96 5.57 8.47
CA ILE A 115 6.04 6.24 7.73
C ILE A 115 5.78 6.03 6.25
N ASP A 116 5.68 7.14 5.51
CA ASP A 116 5.50 7.12 4.06
C ASP A 116 6.86 7.18 3.38
N PHE A 117 7.17 6.13 2.61
CA PHE A 117 8.34 6.08 1.74
C PHE A 117 7.88 5.94 0.28
N TYR A 118 8.53 6.66 -0.62
CA TYR A 118 8.40 6.46 -2.06
C TYR A 118 9.78 6.22 -2.68
N ARG A 119 9.84 5.89 -3.97
CA ARG A 119 11.09 5.76 -4.71
C ARG A 119 12.00 6.98 -4.49
N ASP A 120 13.25 6.74 -4.13
CA ASP A 120 14.25 7.82 -4.07
C ASP A 120 14.44 8.41 -5.46
N VAL A 121 14.26 9.72 -5.55
CA VAL A 121 14.46 10.49 -6.76
C VAL A 121 15.40 11.62 -6.39
N ARG A 122 16.36 11.91 -7.26
CA ARG A 122 17.23 13.07 -7.04
C ARG A 122 16.39 14.35 -6.99
N ASP A 123 16.82 15.33 -6.22
CA ASP A 123 16.13 16.63 -6.08
C ASP A 123 16.05 17.44 -7.39
N ASP A 124 16.83 17.05 -8.39
CA ASP A 124 16.85 17.58 -9.76
C ASP A 124 16.18 16.65 -10.79
N ALA A 125 15.64 15.51 -10.36
CA ALA A 125 15.04 14.54 -11.25
C ALA A 125 13.77 15.10 -11.90
N VAL A 126 13.77 15.13 -13.23
CA VAL A 126 12.56 15.25 -14.05
C VAL A 126 12.13 13.84 -14.42
N ILE A 127 10.97 13.43 -13.92
CA ILE A 127 10.35 12.16 -14.29
C ILE A 127 9.49 12.41 -15.52
N GLU A 128 9.80 11.74 -16.62
CA GLU A 128 8.97 11.78 -17.82
C GLU A 128 8.10 10.51 -17.87
N VAL A 129 6.78 10.70 -17.90
CA VAL A 129 5.78 9.63 -18.09
C VAL A 129 4.92 10.02 -19.26
N ASP A 130 4.92 9.24 -20.34
CA ASP A 130 4.14 9.48 -21.56
C ASP A 130 4.28 10.92 -22.12
N GLY A 131 5.51 11.46 -22.07
CA GLY A 131 5.82 12.83 -22.52
C GLY A 131 5.50 13.94 -21.52
N VAL A 132 4.92 13.62 -20.35
CA VAL A 132 4.66 14.58 -19.27
C VAL A 132 5.86 14.64 -18.33
N LYS A 133 6.45 15.83 -18.20
CA LYS A 133 7.58 16.08 -17.30
C LYS A 133 7.09 16.52 -15.92
N VAL A 134 7.32 15.68 -14.91
CA VAL A 134 7.03 15.95 -13.51
C VAL A 134 8.35 16.20 -12.78
N SER A 135 8.51 17.41 -12.24
CA SER A 135 9.64 17.73 -11.37
C SER A 135 9.46 17.06 -10.01
N SER A 136 10.51 16.39 -9.51
CA SER A 136 10.52 15.78 -8.18
C SER A 136 10.26 16.78 -7.05
N ARG A 137 10.57 18.07 -7.27
CA ARG A 137 10.47 19.14 -6.25
C ARG A 137 9.07 19.73 -6.08
N THR A 138 8.23 19.62 -7.08
CA THR A 138 6.89 20.20 -7.06
C THR A 138 5.99 19.25 -7.80
N LYS A 139 5.08 18.57 -7.10
CA LYS A 139 3.88 17.96 -7.69
C LYS A 139 2.96 19.03 -8.34
N ARG A 140 3.52 20.03 -9.02
CA ARG A 140 2.84 20.96 -9.92
C ARG A 140 3.12 20.46 -11.33
N ILE A 141 2.04 20.15 -12.05
CA ILE A 141 2.08 19.94 -13.48
C ILE A 141 2.55 21.28 -14.09
N ALA A 142 3.73 21.29 -14.72
CA ALA A 142 4.17 22.42 -15.50
C ALA A 142 3.61 22.26 -16.92
N GLY A 143 2.48 22.93 -17.20
CA GLY A 143 1.87 22.98 -18.53
C GLY A 143 0.34 22.86 -18.48
N PRO A 144 -0.36 23.34 -19.52
CA PRO A 144 -1.80 23.15 -19.63
C PRO A 144 -2.12 21.66 -19.70
N VAL A 145 -3.18 21.25 -18.98
CA VAL A 145 -3.75 19.91 -19.11
C VAL A 145 -4.34 19.82 -20.52
N PRO A 146 -3.92 18.89 -21.39
CA PRO A 146 -4.55 18.73 -22.69
C PRO A 146 -6.02 18.33 -22.49
N GLY A 147 -6.95 19.22 -22.84
CA GLY A 147 -8.39 18.94 -22.82
C GLY A 147 -9.20 19.51 -21.65
N VAL A 148 -8.66 20.46 -20.87
CA VAL A 148 -9.45 21.35 -20.01
C VAL A 148 -9.07 22.80 -20.27
#